data_AF-A0AAV0Z3K0-F1
#
_entry.id   AF-A0AAV0Z3K0-F1
#
_cell.length_a   1.000
_cell.length_b   1.000
_cell.length_c   1.000
_cell.angle_alpha   90.00
_cell.angle_beta   90.00
_cell.angle_gamma   90.00
#
_symmetry.space_group_name_H-M   'P 1'
#
loop_
_entity.id
_entity.type
_entity.pdbx_description
1 polymer ?
#
loop_
_entity_poly.entity_id
_entity_poly.type
_entity_poly.pdbx_seq_one_letter_code
_entity_poly.pdbx_strand_id
1 'polypeptide(L)'
;MAAAIGLNGVKVGTTSSQAYLEGKAVKETKALMAELCRHFYGLGWVSGTGGSISIKVHDDSIPKPQQLILMSPSAVQKERMEPEDMYVLSENGSVLSAPSPKPYPHKPPKCTDCDPLFMKAYEKRDAGAIIHSHGIESCLVTMINPFSKEFRITHMEMIKGIKGHGYYDELVVPIIDNTAHEHQLTESFAKAIEDYPKTTAVLVRNHGIFVWGDSWISAKTQSETYHYLFDAAIKLHQMGLDWSTPNHGPIQSARRGLSIAGESNLSTKARKDNSDIGPYPRCIVLDIEGTTTPISFVSEVLFPYARDNVGRHLSATYDTSETKVDIKLLRSQVESDIEQGIAGAVPIPQDDAGKDEVISAIVANVDAMIKADRKITALKELQGHIWQTGYANNELEGIVFDDVPEALEKWNALGIKVYIYSSGSRLAQRLIFGKTNFGDLRKFLSGFFDTTVGNKKETQSYVEISQSLGVDNPSDILFVTDVYQEATAAKAAGLEAIISIRPGNGPLPENHEFKTVKSFSEI
;
A
#
# COMPACT_ATOMS: atom_id res chain seq x y z
N MET A 1 9.95 -63.25 -15.36
CA MET A 1 10.62 -62.49 -16.43
C MET A 1 9.56 -61.58 -17.03
N ALA A 2 9.61 -60.26 -16.96
CA ALA A 2 10.76 -59.37 -16.99
C ALA A 2 10.71 -58.30 -15.88
N ALA A 3 11.91 -57.97 -15.39
CA ALA A 3 12.16 -56.81 -14.56
C ALA A 3 12.15 -55.55 -15.43
N ALA A 4 11.63 -54.44 -14.90
CA ALA A 4 11.92 -53.09 -15.36
C ALA A 4 12.61 -52.34 -14.22
N ILE A 5 13.94 -52.29 -14.32
CA ILE A 5 14.85 -51.38 -13.61
C ILE A 5 14.80 -50.07 -14.42
N GLY A 6 14.69 -48.84 -13.93
CA GLY A 6 14.80 -48.21 -12.62
C GLY A 6 15.44 -46.84 -12.86
N LEU A 7 14.85 -45.72 -12.43
CA LEU A 7 15.54 -44.42 -12.35
C LEU A 7 15.07 -43.67 -11.10
N ASN A 8 16.04 -43.45 -10.21
CA ASN A 8 16.04 -42.61 -9.01
C ASN A 8 15.38 -43.17 -7.73
N GLY A 9 15.97 -44.26 -7.22
CA GLY A 9 16.42 -44.33 -5.82
C GLY A 9 15.44 -43.97 -4.70
N VAL A 10 14.23 -44.56 -4.68
CA VAL A 10 13.37 -44.53 -3.48
C VAL A 10 13.57 -45.83 -2.71
N LYS A 11 14.14 -45.73 -1.50
CA LYS A 11 14.22 -46.87 -0.56
C LYS A 11 12.81 -47.26 -0.12
N VAL A 12 12.40 -48.49 -0.43
CA VAL A 12 11.19 -49.12 0.10
C VAL A 12 11.40 -49.39 1.58
N GLY A 13 10.82 -48.55 2.43
CA GLY A 13 10.85 -48.67 3.90
C GLY A 13 9.57 -49.28 4.44
N THR A 14 9.72 -50.00 5.56
CA THR A 14 8.72 -50.59 6.47
C THR A 14 7.24 -50.40 6.13
N THR A 15 6.59 -51.51 5.75
CA THR A 15 5.15 -51.61 5.41
C THR A 15 4.26 -51.22 6.58
N SER A 16 3.62 -50.05 6.50
CA SER A 16 2.39 -49.78 7.26
C SER A 16 1.31 -50.78 6.87
N SER A 17 0.49 -51.24 7.82
CA SER A 17 -0.56 -52.22 7.52
C SER A 17 -1.62 -51.61 6.59
N GLN A 18 -2.13 -52.39 5.64
CA GLN A 18 -3.22 -51.94 4.75
C GLN A 18 -4.44 -51.43 5.54
N ALA A 19 -4.69 -52.04 6.71
CA ALA A 19 -5.76 -51.62 7.62
C ALA A 19 -5.56 -50.19 8.17
N TYR A 20 -4.31 -49.77 8.41
CA TYR A 20 -4.04 -48.40 8.85
C TYR A 20 -4.23 -47.40 7.71
N LEU A 21 -3.75 -47.72 6.49
CA LEU A 21 -3.91 -46.88 5.29
C LEU A 21 -5.39 -46.61 4.95
N GLU A 22 -6.25 -47.59 5.16
CA GLU A 22 -7.69 -47.50 4.90
C GLU A 22 -8.51 -47.09 6.15
N GLY A 23 -7.81 -46.81 7.25
CA GLY A 23 -8.38 -46.49 8.55
C GLY A 23 -9.23 -45.22 8.55
N LYS A 24 -10.14 -45.15 9.53
CA LYS A 24 -11.05 -44.01 9.71
C LYS A 24 -10.29 -42.68 9.88
N ALA A 25 -9.24 -42.66 10.70
CA ALA A 25 -8.43 -41.47 10.96
C ALA A 25 -7.78 -40.91 9.68
N VAL A 26 -7.31 -41.79 8.78
CA VAL A 26 -6.76 -41.37 7.48
C VAL A 26 -7.82 -40.68 6.64
N LYS A 27 -9.01 -41.29 6.51
CA LYS A 27 -10.12 -40.73 5.72
C LYS A 27 -10.60 -39.38 6.25
N GLU A 28 -10.73 -39.24 7.57
CA GLU A 28 -11.12 -37.99 8.23
C GLU A 28 -10.05 -36.90 8.03
N THR A 29 -8.77 -37.26 8.13
CA THR A 29 -7.67 -36.30 7.90
C THR A 29 -7.62 -35.85 6.44
N LYS A 30 -7.89 -36.74 5.47
CA LYS A 30 -7.99 -36.37 4.04
C LYS A 30 -9.13 -35.37 3.81
N ALA A 31 -10.30 -35.61 4.38
CA ALA A 31 -11.44 -34.70 4.29
C ALA A 31 -11.15 -33.34 4.92
N LEU A 32 -10.53 -33.33 6.10
CA LEU A 32 -10.10 -32.11 6.78
C LEU A 32 -9.12 -31.29 5.91
N MET A 33 -8.13 -31.93 5.27
CA MET A 33 -7.19 -31.21 4.40
C MET A 33 -7.88 -30.56 3.20
N ALA A 34 -8.86 -31.22 2.60
CA ALA A 34 -9.66 -30.65 1.51
C ALA A 34 -10.48 -29.43 1.99
N GLU A 35 -11.12 -29.54 3.16
CA GLU A 35 -11.87 -28.45 3.79
C GLU A 35 -10.96 -27.25 4.12
N LEU A 36 -9.82 -27.49 4.77
CA LEU A 36 -8.86 -26.44 5.14
C LEU A 36 -8.31 -25.72 3.91
N CYS A 37 -7.97 -26.42 2.83
CA CYS A 37 -7.50 -25.78 1.60
C CYS A 37 -8.58 -24.93 0.93
N ARG A 38 -9.85 -25.35 0.98
CA ARG A 38 -10.97 -24.51 0.53
C ARG A 38 -11.12 -23.24 1.36
N HIS A 39 -10.97 -23.36 2.69
CA HIS A 39 -10.96 -22.21 3.58
C HIS A 39 -9.78 -21.27 3.30
N PHE A 40 -8.56 -21.81 3.21
CA PHE A 40 -7.34 -21.04 2.94
C PHE A 40 -7.35 -20.37 1.57
N TYR A 41 -8.00 -20.96 0.57
CA TYR A 41 -8.20 -20.32 -0.72
C TYR A 41 -9.05 -19.05 -0.57
N GLY A 42 -10.12 -19.10 0.22
CA GLY A 42 -10.95 -17.93 0.54
C GLY A 42 -10.20 -16.82 1.27
N LEU A 43 -9.14 -17.17 2.01
CA LEU A 43 -8.22 -16.22 2.66
C LEU A 43 -7.10 -15.72 1.72
N GLY A 44 -7.00 -16.24 0.50
CA GLY A 44 -5.94 -15.88 -0.47
C GLY A 44 -4.60 -16.58 -0.25
N TRP A 45 -4.51 -17.55 0.67
CA TRP A 45 -3.24 -18.19 1.05
C TRP A 45 -2.75 -19.24 0.06
N VAL A 46 -3.67 -19.88 -0.66
CA VAL A 46 -3.38 -21.01 -1.57
C VAL A 46 -3.95 -20.78 -2.98
N SER A 47 -3.95 -19.52 -3.42
CA SER A 47 -4.44 -19.11 -4.75
C SER A 47 -3.49 -19.53 -5.88
N GLY A 48 -4.02 -19.65 -7.10
CA GLY A 48 -3.20 -19.92 -8.29
C GLY A 48 -2.46 -21.26 -8.27
N THR A 49 -2.99 -22.26 -7.55
CA THR A 49 -2.38 -23.58 -7.28
C THR A 49 -1.19 -23.57 -6.32
N GLY A 50 -0.76 -22.38 -5.86
CA GLY A 50 0.31 -22.18 -4.88
C GLY A 50 -0.10 -22.58 -3.47
N GLY A 51 0.89 -22.63 -2.58
CA GLY A 51 0.74 -23.13 -1.22
C GLY A 51 0.43 -24.63 -1.15
N SER A 52 0.47 -25.19 0.06
CA SER A 52 0.31 -26.62 0.29
C SER A 52 0.06 -26.89 1.77
N ILE A 53 -0.50 -28.05 2.10
CA ILE A 53 -0.68 -28.50 3.47
C ILE A 53 -0.23 -29.95 3.63
N SER A 54 0.38 -30.25 4.77
CA SER A 54 0.69 -31.60 5.21
C SER A 54 0.25 -31.82 6.65
N ILE A 55 -0.31 -32.99 6.95
CA ILE A 55 -0.80 -33.35 8.29
C ILE A 55 -0.37 -34.78 8.61
N LYS A 56 0.18 -35.01 9.80
CA LYS A 56 0.30 -36.37 10.37
C LYS A 56 -1.06 -36.85 10.83
N VAL A 57 -1.44 -38.05 10.42
CA VAL A 57 -2.71 -38.69 10.78
C VAL A 57 -2.73 -38.89 12.29
N HIS A 58 -3.63 -38.16 12.96
CA HIS A 58 -3.75 -38.24 14.40
C HIS A 58 -4.49 -39.54 14.79
N ASP A 59 -3.72 -40.52 15.24
CA ASP A 59 -4.21 -41.79 15.76
C ASP A 59 -3.55 -42.03 17.13
N ASP A 60 -4.34 -41.99 18.20
CA ASP A 60 -3.87 -42.14 19.59
C ASP A 60 -3.19 -43.50 19.84
N SER A 61 -3.46 -44.50 19.00
CA SER A 61 -2.84 -45.82 19.10
C SER A 61 -1.44 -45.89 18.48
N ILE A 62 -1.06 -44.87 17.69
CA ILE A 62 0.22 -44.81 16.97
C ILE A 62 1.06 -43.64 17.49
N PRO A 63 2.31 -43.87 17.95
CA PRO A 63 3.19 -42.78 18.34
C PRO A 63 3.36 -41.75 17.21
N LYS A 64 3.30 -40.46 17.51
CA LYS A 64 3.42 -39.37 16.52
C LYS A 64 4.61 -39.48 15.56
N PRO A 65 5.82 -39.93 15.98
CA PRO A 65 6.92 -40.14 15.04
C PRO A 65 6.66 -41.23 13.99
N GLN A 66 5.72 -42.14 14.23
CA GLN A 66 5.35 -43.28 13.37
C GLN A 66 3.99 -43.07 12.66
N GLN A 67 3.34 -41.93 12.87
CA GLN A 67 2.08 -41.62 12.21
C GLN A 67 2.29 -41.36 10.72
N LEU A 68 1.31 -41.79 9.92
CA LEU A 68 1.29 -41.55 8.48
C LEU A 68 1.26 -40.05 8.19
N ILE A 69 1.90 -39.64 7.11
CA ILE A 69 1.92 -38.24 6.66
C ILE A 69 0.99 -38.13 5.46
N LEU A 70 0.01 -37.23 5.55
CA LEU A 70 -0.81 -36.86 4.40
C LEU A 70 -0.26 -35.60 3.74
N MET A 71 -0.32 -35.58 2.42
CA MET A 71 0.28 -34.53 1.61
C MET A 71 -0.69 -34.08 0.50
N SER A 72 -0.91 -32.77 0.40
CA SER A 72 -1.70 -32.22 -0.70
C SER A 72 -0.94 -32.25 -2.03
N PRO A 73 -1.61 -32.44 -3.17
CA PRO A 73 -0.96 -32.45 -4.47
C PRO A 73 -0.55 -31.05 -4.99
N SER A 74 0.49 -31.02 -5.81
CA SER A 74 0.95 -29.84 -6.56
C SER A 74 0.05 -29.54 -7.76
N ALA A 75 0.04 -28.28 -8.20
CA ALA A 75 -0.57 -27.82 -9.46
C ALA A 75 -2.07 -28.15 -9.65
N VAL A 76 -2.81 -28.35 -8.55
CA VAL A 76 -4.27 -28.47 -8.55
C VAL A 76 -4.93 -27.23 -7.96
N GLN A 77 -6.18 -26.98 -8.34
CA GLN A 77 -7.07 -25.98 -7.72
C GLN A 77 -7.36 -26.41 -6.28
N LYS A 78 -6.76 -25.71 -5.32
CA LYS A 78 -6.71 -26.10 -3.90
C LYS A 78 -8.10 -26.10 -3.25
N GLU A 79 -8.99 -25.22 -3.71
CA GLU A 79 -10.37 -25.11 -3.27
C GLU A 79 -11.29 -26.24 -3.78
N ARG A 80 -10.85 -26.99 -4.80
CA ARG A 80 -11.58 -28.09 -5.43
C ARG A 80 -10.95 -29.46 -5.19
N MET A 81 -10.01 -29.55 -4.24
CA MET A 81 -9.45 -30.83 -3.86
C MET A 81 -10.52 -31.67 -3.17
N GLU A 82 -10.51 -32.95 -3.49
CA GLU A 82 -11.31 -33.97 -2.83
C GLU A 82 -10.41 -34.86 -1.96
N PRO A 83 -10.95 -35.57 -0.95
CA PRO A 83 -10.16 -36.44 -0.07
C PRO A 83 -9.27 -37.45 -0.83
N GLU A 84 -9.76 -37.95 -1.96
CA GLU A 84 -9.08 -38.95 -2.80
C GLU A 84 -7.85 -38.39 -3.52
N ASP A 85 -7.69 -37.06 -3.56
CA ASP A 85 -6.56 -36.38 -4.19
C ASP A 85 -5.29 -36.37 -3.33
N MET A 86 -5.39 -36.74 -2.05
CA MET A 86 -4.29 -36.68 -1.10
C MET A 86 -3.33 -37.88 -1.22
N TYR A 87 -2.04 -37.58 -1.19
CA TYR A 87 -1.00 -38.59 -1.03
C TYR A 87 -0.91 -39.07 0.42
N VAL A 88 -0.53 -40.34 0.60
CA VAL A 88 -0.21 -40.93 1.90
C VAL A 88 1.24 -41.37 1.87
N LEU A 89 2.04 -40.87 2.81
CA LEU A 89 3.46 -41.14 2.97
C LEU A 89 3.69 -41.84 4.31
N SER A 90 4.74 -42.65 4.39
CA SER A 90 5.28 -43.18 5.65
C SER A 90 5.95 -42.07 6.46
N GLU A 91 6.34 -42.39 7.69
CA GLU A 91 7.04 -41.50 8.62
C GLU A 91 8.36 -40.95 8.08
N ASN A 92 8.99 -41.64 7.14
CA ASN A 92 10.24 -41.25 6.50
C ASN A 92 10.04 -40.56 5.13
N GLY A 93 8.79 -40.29 4.73
CA GLY A 93 8.46 -39.59 3.48
C GLY A 93 8.30 -40.48 2.25
N SER A 94 8.44 -41.81 2.36
CA SER A 94 8.18 -42.69 1.21
C SER A 94 6.69 -42.74 0.88
N VAL A 95 6.33 -42.60 -0.40
CA VAL A 95 4.94 -42.65 -0.85
C VAL A 95 4.37 -44.07 -0.69
N LEU A 96 3.32 -44.21 0.11
CA LEU A 96 2.58 -45.46 0.33
C LEU A 96 1.30 -45.53 -0.50
N SER A 97 0.67 -44.38 -0.77
CA SER A 97 -0.51 -44.27 -1.61
C SER A 97 -0.50 -42.94 -2.38
N ALA A 98 -0.89 -43.00 -3.65
CA ALA A 98 -0.97 -41.86 -4.55
C ALA A 98 -2.39 -41.77 -5.16
N PRO A 99 -2.88 -40.56 -5.45
CA PRO A 99 -4.18 -40.37 -6.11
C PRO A 99 -4.19 -40.98 -7.51
N SER A 100 -5.36 -41.46 -7.93
CA SER A 100 -5.53 -41.96 -9.30
C SER A 100 -5.46 -40.81 -10.31
N PRO A 101 -4.87 -41.03 -11.51
CA PRO A 101 -4.92 -40.03 -12.57
C PRO A 101 -6.37 -39.69 -12.93
N LYS A 102 -6.71 -38.40 -12.92
CA LYS A 102 -8.01 -37.92 -13.41
C LYS A 102 -7.98 -37.84 -14.95
N PRO A 103 -9.12 -38.05 -15.64
CA PRO A 103 -9.19 -37.92 -17.10
C PRO A 103 -8.90 -36.47 -17.56
N TYR A 104 -8.63 -36.29 -18.84
CA TYR A 104 -8.42 -34.96 -19.45
C TYR A 104 -9.54 -33.98 -19.03
N PRO A 105 -9.22 -32.70 -18.69
CA PRO A 105 -7.95 -31.98 -18.92
C PRO A 105 -6.94 -32.09 -17.77
N HIS A 106 -7.15 -32.96 -16.80
CA HIS A 106 -6.31 -33.02 -15.60
C HIS A 106 -4.99 -33.73 -15.86
N LYS A 107 -3.87 -33.09 -15.48
CA LYS A 107 -2.59 -33.80 -15.36
C LYS A 107 -2.66 -34.72 -14.14
N PRO A 108 -1.97 -35.88 -14.15
CA PRO A 108 -1.80 -36.68 -12.94
C PRO A 108 -1.29 -35.76 -11.82
N PRO A 109 -1.94 -35.77 -10.63
CA PRO A 109 -1.45 -34.98 -9.51
C PRO A 109 0.00 -35.39 -9.26
N LYS A 110 0.87 -34.42 -8.98
CA LYS A 110 2.21 -34.69 -8.48
C LYS A 110 2.20 -34.47 -6.97
N CYS A 111 3.02 -35.21 -6.24
CA CYS A 111 3.28 -34.85 -4.84
C CYS A 111 3.86 -33.42 -4.81
N THR A 112 3.58 -32.66 -3.75
CA THR A 112 4.00 -31.26 -3.62
C THR A 112 5.53 -31.14 -3.71
N ASP A 113 6.02 -30.13 -4.43
CA ASP A 113 7.47 -29.85 -4.51
C ASP A 113 8.03 -29.35 -3.15
N CYS A 114 7.15 -28.93 -2.24
CA CYS A 114 7.42 -28.60 -0.85
C CYS A 114 7.77 -29.81 0.05
N ASP A 115 7.62 -31.05 -0.43
CA ASP A 115 7.79 -32.27 0.40
C ASP A 115 9.12 -32.29 1.18
N PRO A 116 10.29 -31.98 0.57
CA PRO A 116 11.55 -31.92 1.31
C PRO A 116 11.56 -30.91 2.48
N LEU A 117 10.86 -29.78 2.34
CA LEU A 117 10.78 -28.75 3.38
C LEU A 117 9.87 -29.21 4.52
N PHE A 118 8.72 -29.80 4.20
CA PHE A 118 7.81 -30.36 5.19
C PHE A 118 8.45 -31.49 5.98
N MET A 119 9.18 -32.39 5.31
CA MET A 119 9.93 -33.45 5.98
C MET A 119 10.98 -32.89 6.94
N LYS A 120 11.63 -31.76 6.63
CA LYS A 120 12.55 -31.10 7.57
C LYS A 120 11.84 -30.55 8.80
N ALA A 121 10.65 -29.99 8.66
CA ALA A 121 9.85 -29.55 9.81
C ALA A 121 9.40 -30.75 10.67
N TYR A 122 8.95 -31.85 10.06
CA TYR A 122 8.63 -33.08 10.79
C TYR A 122 9.84 -33.63 11.57
N GLU A 123 11.00 -33.72 10.92
CA GLU A 123 12.23 -34.27 11.50
C GLU A 123 12.77 -33.39 12.64
N LYS A 124 12.86 -32.06 12.42
CA LYS A 124 13.58 -31.14 13.32
C LYS A 124 12.70 -30.48 14.38
N ARG A 125 11.38 -30.55 14.23
CA ARG A 125 10.43 -29.87 15.13
C ARG A 125 9.33 -30.76 15.68
N ASP A 126 9.34 -32.06 15.35
CA ASP A 126 8.24 -32.95 15.65
C ASP A 126 6.89 -32.31 15.29
N ALA A 127 6.78 -31.75 14.08
CA ALA A 127 5.53 -31.14 13.64
C ALA A 127 4.40 -32.19 13.56
N GLY A 128 3.16 -31.79 13.84
CA GLY A 128 1.97 -32.59 13.55
C GLY A 128 1.25 -32.11 12.28
N ALA A 129 1.45 -30.86 11.89
CA ALA A 129 0.97 -30.32 10.62
C ALA A 129 1.85 -29.15 10.17
N ILE A 130 1.92 -28.93 8.86
CA ILE A 130 2.61 -27.81 8.23
C ILE A 130 1.70 -27.19 7.17
N ILE A 131 1.64 -25.87 7.14
CA ILE A 131 0.91 -25.07 6.16
C ILE A 131 1.92 -24.20 5.43
N HIS A 132 1.89 -24.27 4.11
CA HIS A 132 2.59 -23.34 3.23
C HIS A 132 1.60 -22.40 2.57
N SER A 133 1.81 -21.10 2.76
CA SER A 133 0.94 -20.04 2.27
C SER A 133 1.71 -19.06 1.39
N HIS A 134 1.09 -18.65 0.29
CA HIS A 134 1.51 -17.58 -0.61
C HIS A 134 0.69 -16.30 -0.37
N GLY A 135 0.17 -16.12 0.85
CA GLY A 135 -0.55 -14.90 1.22
C GLY A 135 0.26 -13.64 0.87
N ILE A 136 -0.40 -12.64 0.32
CA ILE A 136 0.29 -11.47 -0.24
C ILE A 136 1.05 -10.70 0.85
N GLU A 137 0.51 -10.65 2.06
CA GLU A 137 1.13 -10.09 3.25
C GLU A 137 2.43 -10.79 3.65
N SER A 138 2.50 -12.13 3.58
CA SER A 138 3.74 -12.85 3.88
C SER A 138 4.80 -12.62 2.79
N CYS A 139 4.37 -12.36 1.55
CA CYS A 139 5.26 -11.95 0.48
C CYS A 139 5.77 -10.51 0.69
N LEU A 140 4.86 -9.53 0.85
CA LEU A 140 5.18 -8.11 0.96
C LEU A 140 5.99 -7.75 2.19
N VAL A 141 5.75 -8.40 3.34
CA VAL A 141 6.48 -8.10 4.58
C VAL A 141 7.99 -8.37 4.43
N THR A 142 8.36 -9.35 3.59
CA THR A 142 9.78 -9.64 3.29
C THR A 142 10.43 -8.60 2.38
N MET A 143 9.64 -7.77 1.69
CA MET A 143 10.11 -6.74 0.78
C MET A 143 10.35 -5.39 1.46
N ILE A 144 9.68 -5.13 2.60
CA ILE A 144 9.80 -3.85 3.32
C ILE A 144 11.26 -3.57 3.69
N ASN A 145 12.01 -4.61 4.09
CA ASN A 145 13.46 -4.52 4.25
C ASN A 145 14.15 -5.65 3.45
N PRO A 146 14.61 -5.38 2.21
CA PRO A 146 15.11 -6.40 1.30
C PRO A 146 16.42 -7.06 1.76
N PHE A 147 17.11 -6.48 2.74
CA PHE A 147 18.37 -7.02 3.28
C PHE A 147 18.19 -7.72 4.64
N SER A 148 17.03 -7.56 5.29
CA SER A 148 16.81 -8.18 6.61
C SER A 148 16.71 -9.70 6.48
N LYS A 149 17.41 -10.44 7.33
CA LYS A 149 17.27 -11.90 7.44
C LYS A 149 16.16 -12.31 8.41
N GLU A 150 15.47 -11.35 9.00
CA GLU A 150 14.46 -11.58 10.03
C GLU A 150 13.30 -10.60 9.87
N PHE A 151 12.10 -11.09 10.16
CA PHE A 151 10.95 -10.26 10.52
C PHE A 151 10.83 -10.22 12.03
N ARG A 152 10.61 -9.02 12.59
CA ARG A 152 10.54 -8.77 14.04
C ARG A 152 9.30 -7.94 14.35
N ILE A 153 8.51 -8.32 15.36
CA ILE A 153 7.34 -7.55 15.83
C ILE A 153 7.16 -7.77 17.34
N THR A 154 6.67 -6.78 18.07
CA THR A 154 6.43 -6.90 19.52
C THR A 154 5.13 -6.20 19.94
N HIS A 155 4.67 -6.37 21.19
CA HIS A 155 3.57 -5.61 21.79
C HIS A 155 2.27 -5.63 20.97
N MET A 156 1.93 -6.80 20.42
CA MET A 156 0.69 -7.06 19.68
C MET A 156 -0.03 -8.24 20.33
N GLU A 157 -1.33 -8.09 20.62
CA GLU A 157 -2.13 -9.11 21.32
C GLU A 157 -2.08 -10.47 20.61
N MET A 158 -2.05 -10.44 19.27
CA MET A 158 -2.00 -11.65 18.46
C MET A 158 -0.72 -12.46 18.64
N ILE A 159 0.39 -11.89 19.14
CA ILE A 159 1.64 -12.65 19.41
C ILE A 159 1.40 -13.84 20.35
N LYS A 160 0.43 -13.73 21.27
CA LYS A 160 0.02 -14.83 22.17
C LYS A 160 -0.51 -16.08 21.46
N GLY A 161 -0.91 -15.94 20.19
CA GLY A 161 -1.30 -17.06 19.33
C GLY A 161 -0.13 -17.89 18.82
N ILE A 162 1.12 -17.41 18.96
CA ILE A 162 2.34 -18.12 18.60
C ILE A 162 2.86 -18.91 19.81
N LYS A 163 3.15 -20.19 19.60
CA LYS A 163 3.66 -21.07 20.67
C LYS A 163 4.89 -20.46 21.35
N GLY A 164 4.84 -20.38 22.68
CA GLY A 164 5.95 -19.91 23.50
C GLY A 164 6.15 -18.40 23.56
N HIS A 165 5.16 -17.60 23.12
CA HIS A 165 5.22 -16.14 23.17
C HIS A 165 4.03 -15.54 23.96
N GLY A 166 4.28 -14.44 24.66
CA GLY A 166 3.32 -13.58 25.32
C GLY A 166 3.23 -12.19 24.66
N TYR A 167 2.33 -11.34 25.17
CA TYR A 167 2.07 -10.01 24.62
C TYR A 167 3.33 -9.13 24.52
N TYR A 168 4.16 -9.13 25.56
CA TYR A 168 5.36 -8.29 25.66
C TYR A 168 6.59 -8.88 24.95
N ASP A 169 6.49 -10.10 24.42
CA ASP A 169 7.63 -10.75 23.78
C ASP A 169 7.89 -10.14 22.39
N GLU A 170 9.13 -10.23 21.94
CA GLU A 170 9.50 -9.97 20.55
C GLU A 170 9.39 -11.28 19.77
N LEU A 171 8.50 -11.29 18.78
CA LEU A 171 8.40 -12.38 17.81
C LEU A 171 9.45 -12.17 16.72
N VAL A 172 10.29 -13.18 16.50
CA VAL A 172 11.30 -13.21 15.43
C VAL A 172 11.01 -14.35 14.47
N VAL A 173 10.88 -14.05 13.17
CA VAL A 173 10.68 -15.04 12.10
C VAL A 173 11.82 -14.95 11.10
N PRO A 174 12.60 -16.03 10.88
CA PRO A 174 13.68 -16.01 9.91
C PRO A 174 13.16 -15.88 8.47
N ILE A 175 13.91 -15.15 7.64
CA ILE A 175 13.65 -14.93 6.21
C ILE A 175 14.78 -15.56 5.40
N ILE A 176 14.44 -16.54 4.57
CA ILE A 176 15.35 -17.13 3.57
C ILE A 176 15.09 -16.54 2.19
N ASP A 177 16.12 -16.49 1.34
CA ASP A 177 15.98 -16.01 -0.04
C ASP A 177 15.38 -17.11 -0.92
N ASN A 178 14.51 -16.72 -1.86
CA ASN A 178 13.85 -17.66 -2.76
C ASN A 178 14.80 -18.23 -3.82
N THR A 179 14.47 -19.40 -4.34
CA THR A 179 15.17 -20.08 -5.43
C THR A 179 14.20 -20.42 -6.56
N ALA A 180 14.73 -20.66 -7.77
CA ALA A 180 13.89 -21.00 -8.92
C ALA A 180 13.12 -22.33 -8.76
N HIS A 181 13.64 -23.22 -7.92
CA HIS A 181 13.02 -24.50 -7.61
C HIS A 181 12.94 -24.72 -6.10
N GLU A 182 11.77 -25.12 -5.60
CA GLU A 182 11.49 -25.27 -4.16
C GLU A 182 12.44 -26.24 -3.45
N HIS A 183 12.82 -27.35 -4.09
CA HIS A 183 13.75 -28.32 -3.50
C HIS A 183 15.12 -27.72 -3.14
N GLN A 184 15.53 -26.63 -3.80
CA GLN A 184 16.79 -25.93 -3.51
C GLN A 184 16.71 -25.09 -2.22
N LEU A 185 15.51 -24.83 -1.70
CA LEU A 185 15.32 -24.14 -0.41
C LEU A 185 15.67 -25.03 0.78
N THR A 186 15.65 -26.35 0.62
CA THR A 186 15.72 -27.35 1.71
C THR A 186 16.87 -27.10 2.69
N GLU A 187 18.07 -26.81 2.20
CA GLU A 187 19.24 -26.56 3.06
C GLU A 187 19.11 -25.26 3.86
N SER A 188 18.74 -24.16 3.18
CA SER A 188 18.54 -22.87 3.84
C SER A 188 17.38 -22.90 4.85
N PHE A 189 16.32 -23.65 4.54
CA PHE A 189 15.18 -23.88 5.41
C PHE A 189 15.57 -24.68 6.65
N ALA A 190 16.30 -25.78 6.47
CA ALA A 190 16.81 -26.61 7.56
C ALA A 190 17.73 -25.80 8.49
N LYS A 191 18.60 -24.96 7.90
CA LYS A 191 19.48 -24.07 8.65
C LYS A 191 18.70 -22.99 9.41
N ALA A 192 17.72 -22.35 8.79
CA ALA A 192 16.86 -21.37 9.46
C ALA A 192 16.09 -21.99 10.64
N ILE A 193 15.64 -23.24 10.49
CA ILE A 193 15.08 -24.00 11.61
C ILE A 193 16.15 -24.16 12.70
N GLU A 194 17.34 -24.70 12.40
CA GLU A 194 18.38 -24.89 13.43
C GLU A 194 18.80 -23.62 14.16
N ASP A 195 19.02 -22.52 13.43
CA ASP A 195 19.50 -21.25 13.98
C ASP A 195 18.42 -20.56 14.84
N TYR A 196 17.13 -20.85 14.61
CA TYR A 196 15.99 -20.25 15.32
C TYR A 196 15.17 -21.33 16.08
N PRO A 197 15.65 -21.83 17.23
CA PRO A 197 15.03 -22.97 17.94
C PRO A 197 13.59 -22.71 18.39
N LYS A 198 13.22 -21.45 18.66
CA LYS A 198 11.88 -21.03 19.09
C LYS A 198 10.91 -20.75 17.94
N THR A 199 11.38 -20.69 16.69
CA THR A 199 10.47 -20.37 15.58
C THR A 199 9.52 -21.51 15.28
N THR A 200 8.30 -21.16 14.91
CA THR A 200 7.30 -22.06 14.34
C THR A 200 7.02 -21.76 12.87
N ALA A 201 7.81 -20.86 12.26
CA ALA A 201 7.69 -20.51 10.86
C ALA A 201 9.00 -20.06 10.21
N VAL A 202 9.05 -20.12 8.89
CA VAL A 202 10.10 -19.52 8.05
C VAL A 202 9.44 -18.77 6.89
N LEU A 203 9.81 -17.50 6.72
CA LEU A 203 9.43 -16.70 5.56
C LEU A 203 10.39 -16.97 4.40
N VAL A 204 9.85 -17.03 3.20
CA VAL A 204 10.61 -17.13 1.95
C VAL A 204 10.39 -15.84 1.16
N ARG A 205 11.47 -15.08 0.94
CA ARG A 205 11.40 -13.74 0.36
C ARG A 205 10.72 -13.76 -1.01
N ASN A 206 9.80 -12.83 -1.26
CA ASN A 206 9.05 -12.75 -2.53
C ASN A 206 8.26 -14.02 -2.90
N HIS A 207 7.92 -14.86 -1.92
CA HIS A 207 7.27 -16.14 -2.15
C HIS A 207 6.12 -16.36 -1.16
N GLY A 208 6.42 -16.49 0.14
CA GLY A 208 5.40 -16.86 1.12
C GLY A 208 5.98 -17.30 2.46
N ILE A 209 5.25 -18.15 3.17
CA ILE A 209 5.62 -18.65 4.50
C ILE A 209 5.35 -20.14 4.66
N PHE A 210 6.16 -20.81 5.46
CA PHE A 210 5.92 -22.15 5.99
C PHE A 210 5.69 -22.05 7.49
N VAL A 211 4.57 -22.58 7.99
CA VAL A 211 4.20 -22.57 9.42
C VAL A 211 3.91 -23.99 9.88
N TRP A 212 4.44 -24.40 11.03
CA TRP A 212 4.19 -25.72 11.59
C TRP A 212 3.69 -25.65 13.05
N GLY A 213 2.93 -26.65 13.46
CA GLY A 213 2.44 -26.79 14.82
C GLY A 213 2.36 -28.25 15.24
N ASP A 214 2.13 -28.49 16.54
CA ASP A 214 2.06 -29.85 17.09
C ASP A 214 0.84 -30.64 16.59
N SER A 215 -0.17 -29.92 16.10
CA SER A 215 -1.41 -30.41 15.49
C SER A 215 -1.85 -29.46 14.37
N TRP A 216 -2.80 -29.87 13.55
CA TRP A 216 -3.39 -29.00 12.52
C TRP A 216 -4.06 -27.75 13.10
N ILE A 217 -4.64 -27.85 14.30
CA ILE A 217 -5.27 -26.73 15.02
C ILE A 217 -4.21 -25.69 15.37
N SER A 218 -3.09 -26.14 15.95
CA SER A 218 -1.97 -25.27 16.30
C SER A 218 -1.33 -24.65 15.05
N ALA A 219 -1.09 -25.44 14.00
CA ALA A 219 -0.53 -24.93 12.75
C ALA A 219 -1.44 -23.85 12.14
N LYS A 220 -2.75 -24.11 12.03
CA LYS A 220 -3.74 -23.17 11.49
C LYS A 220 -3.82 -21.88 12.32
N THR A 221 -3.96 -21.99 13.64
CA THR A 221 -4.07 -20.84 14.55
C THR A 221 -2.83 -19.95 14.47
N GLN A 222 -1.64 -20.56 14.42
CA GLN A 222 -0.39 -19.83 14.22
C GLN A 222 -0.31 -19.22 12.83
N SER A 223 -0.76 -19.89 11.77
CA SER A 223 -0.82 -19.31 10.42
C SER A 223 -1.70 -18.05 10.41
N GLU A 224 -2.90 -18.11 10.98
CA GLU A 224 -3.80 -16.94 11.07
C GLU A 224 -3.14 -15.80 11.84
N THR A 225 -2.47 -16.14 12.94
CA THR A 225 -1.72 -15.19 13.75
C THR A 225 -0.57 -14.55 12.99
N TYR A 226 0.26 -15.33 12.29
CA TYR A 226 1.36 -14.82 11.48
C TYR A 226 0.86 -13.91 10.37
N HIS A 227 -0.16 -14.34 9.63
CA HIS A 227 -0.76 -13.55 8.57
C HIS A 227 -1.34 -12.23 9.10
N TYR A 228 -2.03 -12.25 10.25
CA TYR A 228 -2.46 -11.04 10.94
C TYR A 228 -1.28 -10.13 11.29
N LEU A 229 -0.21 -10.67 11.88
CA LEU A 229 0.95 -9.89 12.33
C LEU A 229 1.73 -9.28 11.15
N PHE A 230 1.81 -9.98 10.01
CA PHE A 230 2.42 -9.43 8.80
C PHE A 230 1.56 -8.31 8.20
N ASP A 231 0.24 -8.51 8.10
CA ASP A 231 -0.68 -7.48 7.62
C ASP A 231 -0.66 -6.26 8.56
N ALA A 232 -0.64 -6.46 9.87
CA ALA A 232 -0.50 -5.40 10.86
C ALA A 232 0.84 -4.67 10.71
N ALA A 233 1.96 -5.39 10.53
CA ALA A 233 3.27 -4.76 10.29
C ALA A 233 3.28 -3.94 9.01
N ILE A 234 2.69 -4.46 7.93
CA ILE A 234 2.57 -3.73 6.65
C ILE A 234 1.72 -2.48 6.83
N LYS A 235 0.58 -2.56 7.53
CA LYS A 235 -0.29 -1.41 7.79
C LYS A 235 0.39 -0.37 8.69
N LEU A 236 1.06 -0.82 9.75
CA LEU A 236 1.89 0.05 10.61
C LEU A 236 2.97 0.73 9.77
N HIS A 237 3.68 -0.01 8.92
CA HIS A 237 4.67 0.54 8.00
C HIS A 237 4.08 1.59 7.06
N GLN A 238 2.92 1.32 6.46
CA GLN A 238 2.19 2.24 5.59
C GLN A 238 1.75 3.51 6.34
N MET A 239 1.44 3.39 7.63
CA MET A 239 1.15 4.51 8.53
C MET A 239 2.42 5.23 9.02
N GLY A 240 3.61 4.73 8.70
CA GLY A 240 4.90 5.26 9.15
C GLY A 240 5.28 4.86 10.57
N LEU A 241 4.67 3.82 11.12
CA LEU A 241 4.86 3.30 12.47
C LEU A 241 5.75 2.04 12.46
N ASP A 242 6.66 1.97 13.43
CA ASP A 242 7.64 0.90 13.62
C ASP A 242 7.06 -0.21 14.48
N TRP A 243 6.61 -1.27 13.81
CA TRP A 243 6.04 -2.45 14.44
C TRP A 243 7.03 -3.23 15.32
N SER A 244 8.34 -2.95 15.21
CA SER A 244 9.37 -3.59 16.03
C SER A 244 9.56 -2.91 17.39
N THR A 245 8.90 -1.77 17.64
CA THR A 245 9.01 -1.05 18.91
C THR A 245 7.79 -1.26 19.81
N PRO A 246 7.95 -1.30 21.14
CA PRO A 246 6.83 -1.46 22.09
C PRO A 246 5.67 -0.47 21.91
N ASN A 247 6.01 0.76 21.55
CA ASN A 247 5.05 1.86 21.45
C ASN A 247 4.47 1.99 20.04
N HIS A 248 4.93 1.15 19.09
CA HIS A 248 4.65 1.28 17.65
C HIS A 248 4.80 2.72 17.16
N GLY A 249 5.85 3.40 17.64
CA GLY A 249 6.11 4.80 17.35
C GLY A 249 6.59 5.00 15.91
N PRO A 250 6.80 6.24 15.44
CA PRO A 250 7.26 6.47 14.07
C PRO A 250 8.56 5.73 13.72
N ILE A 251 8.67 5.21 12.48
CA ILE A 251 9.88 4.55 11.97
C ILE A 251 11.03 5.55 11.96
N GLN A 252 12.05 5.28 12.77
CA GLN A 252 13.27 6.08 12.79
C GLN A 252 14.17 5.64 11.64
N SER A 253 14.27 6.42 10.57
CA SER A 253 15.18 6.10 9.46
C SER A 253 16.64 6.23 9.92
N ALA A 254 17.29 5.10 10.22
CA ALA A 254 18.73 5.07 10.42
C ALA A 254 19.44 5.40 9.09
N ARG A 255 20.12 6.56 9.04
CA ARG A 255 21.11 6.91 8.02
C ARG A 255 22.09 5.74 7.80
N ARG A 256 22.08 5.12 6.62
CA ARG A 256 23.23 4.31 6.14
C ARG A 256 23.51 4.59 4.67
N GLY A 257 24.31 5.62 4.45
CA GLY A 257 25.10 5.82 3.24
C GLY A 257 26.57 6.02 3.64
N LEU A 258 27.39 5.02 3.30
CA LEU A 258 28.84 5.06 3.03
C LEU A 258 29.67 6.20 3.66
N SER A 259 30.41 5.89 4.73
CA SER A 259 31.67 6.56 5.05
C SER A 259 32.79 5.52 5.05
N ILE A 260 33.66 5.59 4.05
CA ILE A 260 34.99 4.97 4.09
C ILE A 260 35.82 5.80 5.07
N ALA A 261 36.34 5.14 6.11
CA ALA A 261 37.64 5.32 6.77
C ALA A 261 37.55 5.30 8.30
N GLY A 262 38.36 4.39 8.89
CA GLY A 262 39.01 4.62 10.18
C GLY A 262 38.39 3.90 11.37
N GLU A 263 38.89 2.70 11.67
CA GLU A 263 38.88 2.17 13.04
C GLU A 263 39.59 3.14 13.98
N SER A 264 38.95 3.50 15.10
CA SER A 264 39.63 3.53 16.41
C SER A 264 38.62 3.62 17.55
N ASN A 265 38.91 2.83 18.58
CA ASN A 265 38.14 2.64 19.79
C ASN A 265 38.15 3.88 20.71
N LEU A 266 37.18 3.87 21.64
CA LEU A 266 37.18 4.44 23.01
C LEU A 266 36.52 5.81 23.27
N SER A 267 35.46 5.68 24.07
CA SER A 267 35.23 6.34 25.36
C SER A 267 34.10 7.37 25.47
N THR A 268 33.28 7.10 26.47
CA THR A 268 32.19 7.85 27.06
C THR A 268 32.61 9.27 27.46
N LYS A 269 31.81 10.28 27.07
CA LYS A 269 31.36 11.35 27.98
C LYS A 269 30.27 12.20 27.33
N ALA A 270 29.15 12.28 28.04
CA ALA A 270 28.00 13.11 27.75
C ALA A 270 28.42 14.57 27.48
N ARG A 271 27.97 15.12 26.36
CA ARG A 271 27.82 16.56 26.14
C ARG A 271 26.34 16.87 26.03
N LYS A 272 25.86 17.66 27.00
CA LYS A 272 24.61 18.42 26.90
C LYS A 272 24.79 19.41 25.76
N ASP A 273 24.08 19.22 24.65
CA ASP A 273 23.84 20.29 23.70
C ASP A 273 22.51 20.97 24.05
N ASN A 274 22.64 22.22 24.51
CA ASN A 274 21.56 23.20 24.52
C ASN A 274 21.34 23.63 23.07
N SER A 275 20.29 23.12 22.45
CA SER A 275 19.61 23.81 21.36
C SER A 275 18.11 23.68 21.61
N ASP A 276 17.49 24.78 22.02
CA ASP A 276 16.04 24.97 21.97
C ASP A 276 15.60 24.85 20.51
N ILE A 277 15.37 23.63 20.05
CA ILE A 277 14.60 23.36 18.84
C ILE A 277 13.23 22.95 19.39
N GLY A 278 12.29 23.90 19.37
CA GLY A 278 10.89 23.60 19.63
C GLY A 278 10.41 22.44 18.73
N PRO A 279 9.39 21.68 19.15
CA PRO A 279 8.93 20.52 18.40
C PRO A 279 8.63 20.92 16.94
N TYR A 280 9.22 20.19 15.98
CA TYR A 280 8.92 20.40 14.57
C TYR A 280 7.42 20.24 14.31
N PRO A 281 6.80 21.04 13.42
CA PRO A 281 5.40 20.88 13.08
C PRO A 281 5.16 19.46 12.55
N ARG A 282 4.08 18.81 13.02
CA ARG A 282 3.74 17.44 12.61
C ARG A 282 3.15 17.41 11.20
N CYS A 283 2.56 18.52 10.75
CA CYS A 283 1.97 18.67 9.43
C CYS A 283 2.33 20.01 8.80
N ILE A 284 2.50 20.02 7.48
CA ILE A 284 2.64 21.24 6.68
C ILE A 284 1.49 21.30 5.69
N VAL A 285 0.77 22.41 5.63
CA VAL A 285 -0.24 22.69 4.62
C VAL A 285 0.32 23.80 3.72
N LEU A 286 0.37 23.53 2.42
CA LEU A 286 0.93 24.46 1.42
C LEU A 286 -0.18 25.01 0.54
N ASP A 287 -0.10 26.31 0.28
CA ASP A 287 -0.74 26.91 -0.88
C ASP A 287 -0.01 26.54 -2.19
N ILE A 288 -0.65 26.76 -3.34
CA ILE A 288 -0.08 26.51 -4.66
C ILE A 288 0.45 27.80 -5.28
N GLU A 289 -0.46 28.70 -5.66
CA GLU A 289 -0.14 29.90 -6.44
C GLU A 289 0.68 30.87 -5.58
N GLY A 290 1.80 31.39 -6.10
CA GLY A 290 2.69 32.28 -5.33
C GLY A 290 3.49 31.60 -4.21
N THR A 291 3.31 30.29 -4.01
CA THR A 291 3.90 29.53 -2.90
C THR A 291 4.75 28.35 -3.38
N THR A 292 4.13 27.31 -3.96
CA THR A 292 4.87 26.21 -4.63
C THR A 292 5.05 26.46 -6.12
N THR A 293 4.16 27.25 -6.72
CA THR A 293 4.03 27.43 -8.17
C THR A 293 3.95 28.92 -8.51
N PRO A 294 4.61 29.40 -9.57
CA PRO A 294 4.51 30.81 -9.97
C PRO A 294 3.07 31.24 -10.26
N ILE A 295 2.70 32.45 -9.84
CA ILE A 295 1.39 33.07 -10.14
C ILE A 295 1.13 33.12 -11.65
N SER A 296 2.19 33.42 -12.43
CA SER A 296 2.11 33.46 -13.89
C SER A 296 1.75 32.10 -14.51
N PHE A 297 2.11 30.97 -13.91
CA PHE A 297 1.74 29.67 -14.47
C PHE A 297 0.22 29.44 -14.45
N VAL A 298 -0.45 29.82 -13.36
CA VAL A 298 -1.91 29.67 -13.26
C VAL A 298 -2.61 30.65 -14.20
N SER A 299 -2.23 31.92 -14.12
CA SER A 299 -2.89 33.01 -14.85
C SER A 299 -2.56 33.08 -16.34
N GLU A 300 -1.35 32.71 -16.75
CA GLU A 300 -0.87 32.85 -18.14
C GLU A 300 -0.78 31.50 -18.89
N VAL A 301 -0.82 30.35 -18.19
CA VAL A 301 -0.75 29.02 -18.83
C VAL A 301 -2.04 28.23 -18.61
N LEU A 302 -2.42 27.92 -17.37
CA LEU A 302 -3.55 27.02 -17.11
C LEU A 302 -4.89 27.61 -17.58
N PHE A 303 -5.23 28.83 -17.19
CA PHE A 303 -6.50 29.44 -17.61
C PHE A 303 -6.58 29.70 -19.12
N PRO A 304 -5.55 30.26 -19.78
CA PRO A 304 -5.55 30.39 -21.23
C PRO A 304 -5.64 29.04 -21.95
N TYR A 305 -4.94 28.00 -21.47
CA TYR A 305 -5.05 26.67 -22.04
C TYR A 305 -6.49 26.14 -21.94
N ALA A 306 -7.16 26.27 -20.80
CA ALA A 306 -8.54 25.82 -20.69
C ALA A 306 -9.44 26.55 -21.71
N ARG A 307 -9.35 27.88 -21.78
CA ARG A 307 -10.12 28.73 -22.71
C ARG A 307 -9.90 28.31 -24.17
N ASP A 308 -8.65 28.16 -24.59
CA ASP A 308 -8.29 27.96 -25.99
C ASP A 308 -8.57 26.52 -26.47
N ASN A 309 -8.80 25.58 -25.54
CA ASN A 309 -8.97 24.16 -25.84
C ASN A 309 -10.37 23.60 -25.53
N VAL A 310 -11.30 24.42 -25.00
CA VAL A 310 -12.70 23.99 -24.73
C VAL A 310 -13.31 23.28 -25.94
N GLY A 311 -13.30 23.94 -27.10
CA GLY A 311 -13.93 23.40 -28.30
C GLY A 311 -13.30 22.08 -28.76
N ARG A 312 -11.96 21.98 -28.71
CA ARG A 312 -11.24 20.76 -29.09
C ARG A 312 -11.53 19.61 -28.13
N HIS A 313 -11.49 19.88 -26.83
CA HIS A 313 -11.80 18.89 -25.80
C HIS A 313 -13.22 18.37 -25.98
N LEU A 314 -14.23 19.25 -25.99
CA LEU A 314 -15.63 18.85 -26.17
C LEU A 314 -15.86 18.11 -27.48
N SER A 315 -15.18 18.50 -28.57
CA SER A 315 -15.30 17.79 -29.85
C SER A 315 -14.78 16.34 -29.77
N ALA A 316 -13.68 16.13 -29.05
CA ALA A 316 -13.08 14.81 -28.87
C ALA A 316 -13.84 13.93 -27.88
N THR A 317 -14.43 14.53 -26.83
CA THR A 317 -15.00 13.80 -25.70
C THR A 317 -16.52 13.86 -25.61
N TYR A 318 -17.22 14.52 -26.55
CA TYR A 318 -18.67 14.80 -26.51
C TYR A 318 -19.55 13.61 -26.09
N ASP A 319 -19.24 12.43 -26.62
CA ASP A 319 -20.08 11.24 -26.43
C ASP A 319 -19.81 10.51 -25.10
N THR A 320 -18.74 10.88 -24.38
CA THR A 320 -18.39 10.28 -23.10
C THR A 320 -19.38 10.68 -22.01
N SER A 321 -19.57 9.80 -21.02
CA SER A 321 -20.46 10.08 -19.90
C SER A 321 -20.01 11.30 -19.07
N GLU A 322 -18.70 11.50 -18.93
CA GLU A 322 -18.10 12.61 -18.19
C GLU A 322 -18.44 13.96 -18.84
N THR A 323 -18.18 14.11 -20.14
CA THR A 323 -18.48 15.34 -20.87
C THR A 323 -19.99 15.64 -20.89
N LYS A 324 -20.84 14.60 -20.96
CA LYS A 324 -22.29 14.78 -20.88
C LYS A 324 -22.75 15.34 -19.52
N VAL A 325 -22.08 14.96 -18.44
CA VAL A 325 -22.33 15.53 -17.10
C VAL A 325 -21.90 16.99 -17.06
N ASP A 326 -20.72 17.33 -17.59
CA ASP A 326 -20.24 18.72 -17.65
C ASP A 326 -21.18 19.62 -18.47
N ILE A 327 -21.59 19.15 -19.65
CA ILE A 327 -22.54 19.87 -20.52
C ILE A 327 -23.84 20.14 -19.77
N LYS A 328 -24.37 19.14 -19.06
CA LYS A 328 -25.61 19.30 -18.27
C LYS A 328 -25.46 20.30 -17.13
N LEU A 329 -24.34 20.27 -16.41
CA LEU A 329 -24.06 21.22 -15.33
C LEU A 329 -23.93 22.64 -15.87
N LEU A 330 -23.19 22.83 -16.96
CA LEU A 330 -23.05 24.13 -17.61
C LEU A 330 -24.37 24.65 -18.16
N ARG A 331 -25.19 23.79 -18.78
CA ARG A 331 -26.53 24.15 -19.25
C ARG A 331 -27.39 24.70 -18.10
N SER A 332 -27.43 23.98 -16.98
CA SER A 332 -28.20 24.39 -15.79
C SER A 332 -27.70 25.72 -15.21
N GLN A 333 -26.37 25.92 -15.18
CA GLN A 333 -25.79 27.18 -14.72
C GLN A 333 -26.14 28.34 -15.66
N VAL A 334 -26.02 28.14 -16.96
CA VAL A 334 -26.28 29.17 -17.98
C VAL A 334 -27.75 29.56 -18.01
N GLU A 335 -28.68 28.61 -17.82
CA GLU A 335 -30.10 28.90 -17.65
C GLU A 335 -30.33 29.86 -16.48
N SER A 336 -29.73 29.58 -15.32
CA SER A 336 -29.79 30.46 -14.14
C SER A 336 -29.15 31.84 -14.39
N ASP A 337 -28.03 31.87 -15.12
CA ASP A 337 -27.35 33.12 -15.47
C ASP A 337 -28.20 34.01 -16.39
N ILE A 338 -28.94 33.41 -17.33
CA ILE A 338 -29.87 34.11 -18.22
C ILE A 338 -31.04 34.68 -17.42
N GLU A 339 -31.63 33.89 -16.50
CA GLU A 339 -32.71 34.35 -15.62
C GLU A 339 -32.28 35.53 -14.75
N GLN A 340 -31.02 35.54 -14.30
CA GLN A 340 -30.43 36.62 -13.50
C GLN A 340 -29.93 37.80 -14.34
N GLY A 341 -30.02 37.74 -15.67
CA GLY A 341 -29.58 38.81 -16.57
C GLY A 341 -28.06 39.01 -16.59
N ILE A 342 -27.28 37.95 -16.34
CA ILE A 342 -25.81 38.01 -16.38
C ILE A 342 -25.34 38.25 -17.82
N ALA A 343 -24.54 39.30 -18.01
CA ALA A 343 -24.03 39.67 -19.32
C ALA A 343 -23.12 38.57 -19.90
N GLY A 344 -23.33 38.23 -21.18
CA GLY A 344 -22.54 37.23 -21.91
C GLY A 344 -23.04 35.79 -21.81
N ALA A 345 -24.10 35.52 -21.04
CA ALA A 345 -24.75 34.21 -21.02
C ALA A 345 -25.57 33.99 -22.31
N VAL A 346 -25.36 32.84 -22.98
CA VAL A 346 -26.05 32.46 -24.23
C VAL A 346 -26.69 31.09 -24.04
N PRO A 347 -27.97 30.87 -24.40
CA PRO A 347 -28.61 29.57 -24.23
C PRO A 347 -27.79 28.42 -24.84
N ILE A 348 -27.59 27.34 -24.08
CA ILE A 348 -26.96 26.11 -24.57
C ILE A 348 -28.07 25.21 -25.13
N PRO A 349 -28.09 24.89 -26.44
CA PRO A 349 -29.13 24.05 -27.04
C PRO A 349 -29.25 22.67 -26.40
N GLN A 350 -30.41 22.04 -26.61
CA GLN A 350 -30.63 20.65 -26.25
C GLN A 350 -29.88 19.71 -27.21
N ASP A 351 -29.74 18.44 -26.84
CA ASP A 351 -28.87 17.50 -27.54
C ASP A 351 -29.35 17.15 -28.97
N ASP A 352 -30.59 17.54 -29.33
CA ASP A 352 -31.20 17.36 -30.65
C ASP A 352 -30.80 18.45 -31.67
N ALA A 353 -30.26 19.59 -31.22
CA ALA A 353 -29.80 20.69 -32.06
C ALA A 353 -28.48 20.39 -32.82
N GLY A 354 -27.84 19.25 -32.53
CA GLY A 354 -26.58 18.84 -33.15
C GLY A 354 -25.35 19.26 -32.35
N LYS A 355 -24.34 18.39 -32.36
CA LYS A 355 -23.12 18.50 -31.55
C LYS A 355 -22.39 19.84 -31.71
N ASP A 356 -22.23 20.33 -32.93
CA ASP A 356 -21.42 21.52 -33.21
C ASP A 356 -22.07 22.81 -32.66
N GLU A 357 -23.40 22.88 -32.63
CA GLU A 357 -24.15 24.01 -32.06
C GLU A 357 -24.00 24.06 -30.55
N VAL A 358 -24.13 22.91 -29.89
CA VAL A 358 -23.94 22.78 -28.43
C VAL A 358 -22.52 23.18 -28.02
N ILE A 359 -21.50 22.68 -28.73
CA ILE A 359 -20.10 23.00 -28.45
C ILE A 359 -19.85 24.51 -28.64
N SER A 360 -20.36 25.10 -29.72
CA SER A 360 -20.18 26.53 -30.00
C SER A 360 -20.80 27.41 -28.91
N ALA A 361 -22.00 27.06 -28.43
CA ALA A 361 -22.65 27.75 -27.33
C ALA A 361 -21.85 27.63 -26.02
N ILE A 362 -21.32 26.45 -25.70
CA ILE A 362 -20.51 26.25 -24.50
C ILE A 362 -19.21 27.05 -24.57
N VAL A 363 -18.52 27.04 -25.71
CA VAL A 363 -17.29 27.83 -25.90
C VAL A 363 -17.55 29.32 -25.65
N ALA A 364 -18.64 29.87 -26.19
CA ALA A 364 -19.01 31.27 -25.98
C ALA A 364 -19.29 31.59 -24.50
N ASN A 365 -20.02 30.72 -23.79
CA ASN A 365 -20.30 30.90 -22.37
C ASN A 365 -19.03 30.79 -21.52
N VAL A 366 -18.17 29.81 -21.79
CA VAL A 366 -16.91 29.63 -21.05
C VAL A 366 -15.99 30.84 -21.25
N ASP A 367 -15.86 31.36 -22.47
CA ASP A 367 -15.08 32.57 -22.74
C ASP A 367 -15.64 33.79 -21.99
N ALA A 368 -16.96 33.97 -21.96
CA ALA A 368 -17.60 35.03 -21.20
C ALA A 368 -17.38 34.88 -19.68
N MET A 369 -17.51 33.67 -19.15
CA MET A 369 -17.31 33.39 -17.72
C MET A 369 -15.86 33.61 -17.29
N ILE A 370 -14.89 33.20 -18.11
CA ILE A 370 -13.45 33.42 -17.85
C ILE A 370 -13.12 34.91 -17.92
N LYS A 371 -13.59 35.63 -18.93
CA LYS A 371 -13.38 37.09 -19.06
C LYS A 371 -13.93 37.88 -17.87
N ALA A 372 -15.02 37.41 -17.27
CA ALA A 372 -15.63 38.01 -16.10
C ALA A 372 -15.10 37.47 -14.75
N ASP A 373 -14.03 36.65 -14.75
CA ASP A 373 -13.45 35.99 -13.56
C ASP A 373 -14.49 35.29 -12.67
N ARG A 374 -15.47 34.62 -13.30
CA ARG A 374 -16.58 33.99 -12.58
C ARG A 374 -16.14 32.66 -11.97
N LYS A 375 -16.24 32.56 -10.65
CA LYS A 375 -15.85 31.38 -9.86
C LYS A 375 -17.02 30.39 -9.73
N ILE A 376 -17.36 29.72 -10.82
CA ILE A 376 -18.53 28.82 -10.92
C ILE A 376 -18.07 27.36 -10.82
N THR A 377 -18.81 26.54 -10.06
CA THR A 377 -18.54 25.09 -9.94
C THR A 377 -18.55 24.39 -11.30
N ALA A 378 -19.60 24.58 -12.12
CA ALA A 378 -19.70 23.95 -13.43
C ALA A 378 -18.53 24.29 -14.37
N LEU A 379 -18.03 25.52 -14.32
CA LEU A 379 -16.84 25.94 -15.08
C LEU A 379 -15.59 25.22 -14.58
N LYS A 380 -15.39 25.16 -13.25
CA LYS A 380 -14.22 24.53 -12.64
C LYS A 380 -14.12 23.03 -12.94
N GLU A 381 -15.25 22.32 -12.97
CA GLU A 381 -15.30 20.90 -13.34
C GLU A 381 -14.81 20.70 -14.79
N LEU A 382 -15.39 21.43 -15.75
CA LEU A 382 -14.98 21.35 -17.16
C LEU A 382 -13.50 21.74 -17.33
N GLN A 383 -13.03 22.82 -16.67
CA GLN A 383 -11.62 23.21 -16.71
C GLN A 383 -10.70 22.09 -16.21
N GLY A 384 -11.11 21.37 -15.15
CA GLY A 384 -10.42 20.18 -14.64
C GLY A 384 -10.24 19.10 -15.70
N HIS A 385 -11.29 18.72 -16.42
CA HIS A 385 -11.24 17.69 -17.47
C HIS A 385 -10.46 18.15 -18.72
N ILE A 386 -10.53 19.43 -19.07
CA ILE A 386 -9.71 20.01 -20.14
C ILE A 386 -8.23 19.92 -19.77
N TRP A 387 -7.85 20.31 -18.55
CA TRP A 387 -6.48 20.17 -18.07
C TRP A 387 -6.05 18.71 -18.03
N GLN A 388 -6.90 17.79 -17.58
CA GLN A 388 -6.61 16.37 -17.57
C GLN A 388 -6.23 15.86 -18.96
N THR A 389 -6.95 16.31 -19.99
CA THR A 389 -6.64 16.01 -21.39
C THR A 389 -5.29 16.58 -21.80
N GLY A 390 -5.02 17.86 -21.47
CA GLY A 390 -3.74 18.50 -21.78
C GLY A 390 -2.53 17.83 -21.11
N TYR A 391 -2.67 17.46 -19.84
CA TYR A 391 -1.64 16.72 -19.11
C TYR A 391 -1.44 15.31 -19.69
N ALA A 392 -2.51 14.59 -20.05
CA ALA A 392 -2.43 13.27 -20.66
C ALA A 392 -1.74 13.31 -22.03
N ASN A 393 -2.00 14.35 -22.83
CA ASN A 393 -1.41 14.53 -24.15
C ASN A 393 0.02 15.09 -24.14
N ASN A 394 0.58 15.41 -22.96
CA ASN A 394 1.86 16.14 -22.82
C ASN A 394 1.83 17.57 -23.38
N GLU A 395 0.66 18.19 -23.48
CA GLU A 395 0.51 19.60 -23.86
C GLU A 395 0.66 20.53 -22.65
N LEU A 396 0.44 20.00 -21.44
CA LEU A 396 0.66 20.68 -20.17
C LEU A 396 1.70 19.94 -19.32
N GLU A 397 2.51 20.72 -18.63
CA GLU A 397 3.46 20.32 -17.60
C GLU A 397 3.30 21.27 -16.41
N GLY A 398 3.24 20.72 -15.20
CA GLY A 398 3.11 21.48 -13.97
C GLY A 398 4.44 22.17 -13.65
N ILE A 399 4.37 23.43 -13.24
CA ILE A 399 5.57 24.18 -12.84
C ILE A 399 5.56 24.38 -11.33
N VAL A 400 6.66 24.01 -10.68
CA VAL A 400 6.94 24.36 -9.28
C VAL A 400 8.31 25.04 -9.17
N PHE A 401 8.52 25.83 -8.13
CA PHE A 401 9.83 26.43 -7.85
C PHE A 401 10.88 25.36 -7.53
N ASP A 402 12.15 25.61 -7.88
CA ASP A 402 13.25 24.63 -7.80
C ASP A 402 13.51 24.08 -6.38
N ASP A 403 13.21 24.85 -5.34
CA ASP A 403 13.38 24.44 -3.94
C ASP A 403 12.23 23.57 -3.41
N VAL A 404 11.10 23.51 -4.12
CA VAL A 404 9.90 22.78 -3.66
C VAL A 404 10.13 21.27 -3.62
N PRO A 405 10.66 20.61 -4.67
CA PRO A 405 10.90 19.17 -4.62
C PRO A 405 11.85 18.75 -3.48
N GLU A 406 12.95 19.50 -3.29
CA GLU A 406 13.92 19.21 -2.24
C GLU A 406 13.31 19.37 -0.84
N ALA A 407 12.52 20.43 -0.63
CA ALA A 407 11.81 20.63 0.63
C ALA A 407 10.75 19.55 0.88
N LEU A 408 9.94 19.21 -0.13
CA LEU A 408 8.96 18.13 -0.03
C LEU A 408 9.62 16.79 0.29
N GLU A 409 10.75 16.48 -0.36
CA GLU A 409 11.51 15.26 -0.10
C GLU A 409 12.09 15.25 1.32
N LYS A 410 12.66 16.37 1.77
CA LYS A 410 13.19 16.54 3.13
C LYS A 410 12.10 16.40 4.19
N TRP A 411 10.97 17.07 4.03
CA TRP A 411 9.85 16.99 4.97
C TRP A 411 9.26 15.58 5.01
N ASN A 412 9.09 14.95 3.84
CA ASN A 412 8.67 13.56 3.77
C ASN A 412 9.67 12.61 4.45
N ALA A 413 10.98 12.82 4.28
CA ALA A 413 12.03 12.06 4.95
C ALA A 413 12.07 12.27 6.47
N LEU A 414 11.63 13.45 6.95
CA LEU A 414 11.44 13.76 8.37
C LEU A 414 10.11 13.24 8.93
N GLY A 415 9.28 12.58 8.10
CA GLY A 415 7.97 12.08 8.51
C GLY A 415 6.90 13.17 8.64
N ILE A 416 7.18 14.40 8.20
CA ILE A 416 6.24 15.51 8.21
C ILE A 416 5.23 15.30 7.09
N LYS A 417 3.95 15.26 7.43
CA LYS A 417 2.88 15.09 6.43
C LYS A 417 2.61 16.41 5.74
N VAL A 418 2.71 16.43 4.41
CA VAL A 418 2.48 17.62 3.60
C VAL A 418 1.14 17.53 2.88
N TYR A 419 0.32 18.57 2.99
CA TYR A 419 -0.97 18.69 2.34
C TYR A 419 -1.01 19.93 1.48
N ILE A 420 -1.88 19.95 0.48
CA ILE A 420 -2.14 21.13 -0.33
C ILE A 420 -3.49 21.72 0.06
N TYR A 421 -3.59 23.05 0.16
CA TYR A 421 -4.86 23.75 0.25
C TYR A 421 -4.90 24.89 -0.76
N SER A 422 -5.75 24.76 -1.78
CA SER A 422 -5.84 25.73 -2.88
C SER A 422 -7.29 25.97 -3.32
N SER A 423 -7.52 27.06 -4.04
CA SER A 423 -8.85 27.39 -4.58
C SER A 423 -9.24 26.56 -5.82
N GLY A 424 -8.25 25.93 -6.47
CA GLY A 424 -8.45 24.95 -7.54
C GLY A 424 -8.97 23.61 -7.00
N SER A 425 -9.74 22.89 -7.82
CA SER A 425 -10.31 21.60 -7.42
C SER A 425 -9.22 20.57 -7.10
N ARG A 426 -9.51 19.59 -6.23
CA ARG A 426 -8.56 18.51 -5.92
C ARG A 426 -8.05 17.78 -7.18
N LEU A 427 -8.87 17.66 -8.22
CA LEU A 427 -8.44 17.12 -9.52
C LEU A 427 -7.33 17.98 -10.14
N ALA A 428 -7.53 19.29 -10.25
CA ALA A 428 -6.54 20.21 -10.80
C ALA A 428 -5.22 20.18 -9.99
N GLN A 429 -5.30 20.14 -8.66
CA GLN A 429 -4.13 20.04 -7.80
C GLN A 429 -3.34 18.74 -8.06
N ARG A 430 -4.04 17.61 -8.19
CA ARG A 430 -3.42 16.31 -8.52
C ARG A 430 -2.77 16.31 -9.91
N LEU A 431 -3.32 17.06 -10.86
CA LEU A 431 -2.74 17.18 -12.20
C LEU A 431 -1.44 17.99 -12.17
N ILE A 432 -1.45 19.15 -11.50
CA ILE A 432 -0.28 20.02 -11.34
C ILE A 432 0.90 19.23 -10.75
N PHE A 433 0.70 18.58 -9.60
CA PHE A 433 1.79 17.85 -8.93
C PHE A 433 2.09 16.47 -9.54
N GLY A 434 1.19 15.93 -10.36
CA GLY A 434 1.34 14.60 -10.95
C GLY A 434 2.31 14.55 -12.12
N LYS A 435 2.57 15.69 -12.75
CA LYS A 435 3.44 15.79 -13.92
C LYS A 435 4.11 17.16 -13.94
N THR A 436 5.05 17.35 -13.03
CA THR A 436 5.81 18.60 -12.93
C THR A 436 7.06 18.58 -13.80
N ASN A 437 7.72 19.73 -13.93
CA ASN A 437 9.10 19.89 -14.42
C ASN A 437 10.15 19.09 -13.63
N PHE A 438 9.77 18.47 -12.52
CA PHE A 438 10.59 17.56 -11.71
C PHE A 438 10.01 16.13 -11.60
N GLY A 439 9.05 15.79 -12.46
CA GLY A 439 8.34 14.51 -12.43
C GLY A 439 7.11 14.52 -11.51
N ASP A 440 6.69 13.33 -11.07
CA ASP A 440 5.53 13.18 -10.19
C ASP A 440 5.92 13.44 -8.72
N LEU A 441 5.43 14.55 -8.16
CA LEU A 441 5.66 14.97 -6.78
C LEU A 441 4.56 14.51 -5.82
N ARG A 442 3.47 13.90 -6.30
CA ARG A 442 2.35 13.46 -5.44
C ARG A 442 2.78 12.42 -4.41
N LYS A 443 3.86 11.70 -4.66
CA LYS A 443 4.49 10.77 -3.71
C LYS A 443 4.89 11.42 -2.38
N PHE A 444 5.07 12.74 -2.35
CA PHE A 444 5.40 13.50 -1.14
C PHE A 444 4.18 14.20 -0.50
N LEU A 445 3.01 14.13 -1.14
CA LEU A 445 1.79 14.80 -0.70
C LEU A 445 0.83 13.78 -0.08
N SER A 446 0.36 14.09 1.12
CA SER A 446 -0.54 13.25 1.92
C SER A 446 -2.02 13.51 1.65
N GLY A 447 -2.37 14.63 1.02
CA GLY A 447 -3.74 14.96 0.67
C GLY A 447 -3.92 16.35 0.07
N PHE A 448 -5.14 16.62 -0.38
CA PHE A 448 -5.52 17.85 -1.07
C PHE A 448 -6.84 18.37 -0.48
N PHE A 449 -6.83 19.63 -0.06
CA PHE A 449 -8.00 20.40 0.33
C PHE A 449 -8.29 21.44 -0.74
N ASP A 450 -9.57 21.66 -1.01
CA ASP A 450 -10.05 22.73 -1.89
C ASP A 450 -11.19 23.49 -1.21
N THR A 451 -11.87 24.39 -1.94
CA THR A 451 -12.94 25.21 -1.38
C THR A 451 -14.15 24.43 -0.86
N THR A 452 -14.20 23.10 -1.04
CA THR A 452 -15.22 22.26 -0.37
C THR A 452 -15.07 22.25 1.15
N VAL A 453 -13.87 22.50 1.67
CA VAL A 453 -13.63 22.65 3.13
C VAL A 453 -13.99 24.04 3.66
N GLY A 454 -14.19 25.01 2.75
CA GLY A 454 -14.45 26.41 3.07
C GLY A 454 -13.54 27.38 2.31
N ASN A 455 -13.79 28.69 2.44
CA ASN A 455 -12.98 29.74 1.80
C ASN A 455 -11.64 29.91 2.51
N LYS A 456 -10.54 30.08 1.76
CA LYS A 456 -9.18 30.22 2.31
C LYS A 456 -8.99 31.45 3.21
N LYS A 457 -9.88 32.44 3.14
CA LYS A 457 -9.81 33.66 3.99
C LYS A 457 -10.66 33.54 5.25
N GLU A 458 -11.30 32.39 5.47
CA GLU A 458 -12.17 32.15 6.62
C GLU A 458 -11.49 31.25 7.64
N THR A 459 -11.46 31.68 8.91
CA THR A 459 -10.89 30.92 10.02
C THR A 459 -11.50 29.53 10.16
N GLN A 460 -12.80 29.38 9.90
CA GLN A 460 -13.51 28.11 10.02
C GLN A 460 -12.95 27.02 9.10
N SER A 461 -12.46 27.38 7.91
CA SER A 461 -11.84 26.45 6.96
C SER A 461 -10.62 25.77 7.57
N TYR A 462 -9.81 26.50 8.34
CA TYR A 462 -8.61 25.96 8.98
C TYR A 462 -8.92 25.14 10.23
N VAL A 463 -10.01 25.46 10.93
CA VAL A 463 -10.56 24.61 12.00
C VAL A 463 -10.97 23.25 11.43
N GLU A 464 -11.70 23.25 10.30
CA GLU A 464 -12.12 22.03 9.62
C GLU A 464 -10.93 21.23 9.08
N ILE A 465 -9.91 21.90 8.52
CA ILE A 465 -8.65 21.25 8.11
C ILE A 465 -7.98 20.60 9.33
N SER A 466 -7.86 21.31 10.46
CA SER A 466 -7.25 20.75 11.67
C SER A 466 -7.97 19.50 12.16
N GLN A 467 -9.31 19.51 12.14
CA GLN A 467 -10.13 18.35 12.52
C GLN A 467 -10.00 17.20 11.52
N SER A 468 -10.01 17.50 10.22
CA SER A 468 -9.82 16.52 9.14
C SER A 468 -8.46 15.84 9.20
N LEU A 469 -7.42 16.57 9.62
CA LEU A 469 -6.07 16.05 9.81
C LEU A 469 -5.91 15.26 11.11
N GLY A 470 -6.84 15.39 12.06
CA GLY A 470 -6.81 14.67 13.33
C GLY A 470 -5.64 15.03 14.23
N VAL A 471 -5.14 16.27 14.14
CA VAL A 471 -4.08 16.75 15.05
C VAL A 471 -4.65 17.08 16.42
N ASP A 472 -3.88 16.83 17.48
CA ASP A 472 -4.29 17.12 18.86
C ASP A 472 -4.32 18.64 19.12
N ASN A 473 -3.37 19.39 18.54
CA ASN A 473 -3.29 20.85 18.66
C ASN A 473 -3.19 21.50 17.27
N PRO A 474 -3.97 22.54 16.95
CA PRO A 474 -3.87 23.24 15.67
C PRO A 474 -2.46 23.82 15.39
N SER A 475 -1.70 24.14 16.43
CA SER A 475 -0.32 24.62 16.33
C SER A 475 0.67 23.58 15.79
N ASP A 476 0.28 22.30 15.73
CA ASP A 476 1.07 21.24 15.11
C ASP A 476 1.06 21.33 13.57
N ILE A 477 0.21 22.20 13.01
CA ILE A 477 0.12 22.47 11.58
C ILE A 477 0.80 23.79 11.27
N LEU A 478 1.77 23.74 10.35
CA LEU A 478 2.35 24.90 9.71
C LEU A 478 1.68 25.15 8.36
N PHE A 479 1.01 26.29 8.20
CA PHE A 479 0.47 26.75 6.92
C PHE A 479 1.45 27.71 6.23
N VAL A 480 1.72 27.46 4.95
CA VAL A 480 2.57 28.33 4.11
C VAL A 480 1.74 28.85 2.95
N THR A 481 1.67 30.17 2.81
CA THR A 481 0.92 30.88 1.75
C THR A 481 1.62 32.20 1.42
N ASP A 482 1.41 32.76 0.25
CA ASP A 482 1.81 34.13 -0.08
C ASP A 482 0.76 35.17 0.33
N VAL A 483 -0.48 34.75 0.61
CA VAL A 483 -1.61 35.64 0.84
C VAL A 483 -1.75 35.98 2.33
N TYR A 484 -1.53 37.25 2.67
CA TYR A 484 -1.62 37.77 4.04
C TYR A 484 -2.95 37.44 4.74
N GLN A 485 -4.09 37.56 4.05
CA GLN A 485 -5.40 37.28 4.65
C GLN A 485 -5.58 35.79 4.98
N GLU A 486 -4.98 34.90 4.21
CA GLU A 486 -5.02 33.46 4.45
C GLU A 486 -4.16 33.09 5.67
N ALA A 487 -2.94 33.66 5.75
CA ALA A 487 -2.08 33.51 6.92
C ALA A 487 -2.76 34.02 8.22
N THR A 488 -3.47 35.14 8.13
CA THR A 488 -4.24 35.71 9.25
C THR A 488 -5.38 34.77 9.68
N ALA A 489 -6.14 34.22 8.72
CA ALA A 489 -7.22 33.29 8.99
C ALA A 489 -6.71 31.98 9.64
N ALA A 490 -5.59 31.44 9.15
CA ALA A 490 -4.95 30.25 9.72
C ALA A 490 -4.45 30.49 11.15
N LYS A 491 -3.79 31.63 11.41
CA LYS A 491 -3.30 31.98 12.75
C LYS A 491 -4.45 32.17 13.74
N ALA A 492 -5.56 32.76 13.30
CA ALA A 492 -6.77 32.88 14.11
C ALA A 492 -7.42 31.52 14.46
N ALA A 493 -7.19 30.48 13.66
CA ALA A 493 -7.61 29.11 13.95
C ALA A 493 -6.61 28.34 14.83
N GLY A 494 -5.50 28.98 15.24
CA GLY A 494 -4.47 28.40 16.10
C GLY A 494 -3.32 27.70 15.36
N LEU A 495 -3.28 27.74 14.03
CA LEU A 495 -2.19 27.17 13.24
C LEU A 495 -0.94 28.06 13.33
N GLU A 496 0.23 27.47 13.12
CA GLU A 496 1.41 28.25 12.75
C GLU A 496 1.31 28.68 11.28
N ALA A 497 1.76 29.89 10.97
CA ALA A 497 1.66 30.44 9.62
C ALA A 497 2.94 31.17 9.21
N ILE A 498 3.41 30.89 7.99
CA ILE A 498 4.56 31.53 7.35
C ILE A 498 4.13 32.11 6.01
N ILE A 499 4.62 33.30 5.70
CA ILE A 499 4.38 33.94 4.41
C ILE A 499 5.50 33.61 3.42
N SER A 500 5.14 33.04 2.27
CA SER A 500 6.04 32.77 1.15
C SER A 500 6.21 34.02 0.28
N ILE A 501 7.45 34.44 0.06
CA ILE A 501 7.80 35.57 -0.81
C ILE A 501 8.45 35.02 -2.07
N ARG A 502 7.70 34.98 -3.17
CA ARG A 502 8.15 34.54 -4.49
C ARG A 502 8.10 35.68 -5.52
N PRO A 503 8.86 35.57 -6.63
CA PRO A 503 8.74 36.51 -7.73
C PRO A 503 7.29 36.60 -8.25
N GLY A 504 6.76 37.82 -8.33
CA GLY A 504 5.39 38.09 -8.80
C GLY A 504 4.34 38.24 -7.70
N ASN A 505 4.67 37.91 -6.43
CA ASN A 505 3.72 38.07 -5.32
C ASN A 505 3.42 39.55 -5.05
N GLY A 506 2.21 39.82 -4.56
CA GLY A 506 1.78 41.17 -4.17
C GLY A 506 2.53 41.72 -2.95
N PRO A 507 2.53 43.04 -2.74
CA PRO A 507 3.16 43.65 -1.56
C PRO A 507 2.44 43.25 -0.27
N LEU A 508 3.21 43.01 0.79
CA LEU A 508 2.67 42.74 2.13
C LEU A 508 2.42 44.04 2.90
N PRO A 509 1.45 44.08 3.83
CA PRO A 509 1.25 45.21 4.74
C PRO A 509 2.50 45.47 5.60
N GLU A 510 2.80 46.74 5.89
CA GLU A 510 3.86 47.08 6.84
C GLU A 510 3.55 46.51 8.24
N ASN A 511 4.56 45.95 8.91
CA ASN A 511 4.47 45.39 10.27
C ASN A 511 3.49 44.21 10.46
N HIS A 512 3.37 43.31 9.47
CA HIS A 512 2.44 42.17 9.50
C HIS A 512 2.77 41.05 10.52
N GLU A 513 3.87 41.11 11.27
CA GLU A 513 4.32 40.17 12.32
C GLU A 513 4.61 38.70 11.92
N PHE A 514 4.10 38.21 10.78
CA PHE A 514 4.40 36.85 10.28
C PHE A 514 5.87 36.65 9.91
N LYS A 515 6.41 35.44 10.16
CA LYS A 515 7.68 35.01 9.59
C LYS A 515 7.53 34.89 8.07
N THR A 516 8.53 35.36 7.34
CA THR A 516 8.59 35.28 5.87
C THR A 516 9.72 34.37 5.42
N VAL A 517 9.53 33.62 4.34
CA VAL A 517 10.57 32.83 3.67
C VAL A 517 10.59 33.11 2.18
N LYS A 518 11.76 33.07 1.55
CA LYS A 518 11.93 33.21 0.09
C LYS A 518 12.17 31.86 -0.59
N SER A 519 12.57 30.87 0.20
CA SER A 519 12.78 29.48 -0.17
C SER A 519 12.26 28.55 0.93
N PHE A 520 11.72 27.40 0.55
CA PHE A 520 11.31 26.36 1.50
C PHE A 520 12.49 25.73 2.23
N SER A 521 13.73 25.93 1.77
CA SER A 521 14.94 25.56 2.52
C SER A 521 15.09 26.29 3.86
N GLU A 522 14.39 27.41 4.06
CA GLU A 522 14.37 28.21 5.30
C GLU A 522 13.38 27.69 6.37
N ILE A 523 12.67 26.61 6.04
CA ILE A 523 11.77 25.84 6.89
C ILE A 523 12.43 24.50 7.23
#